data_AF-A0A2T4YU27-F1
#
_entry.id   AF-A0A2T4YU27-F1
#
_cell.length_a   1.000
_cell.length_b   1.000
_cell.length_c   1.000
_cell.angle_alpha   90.00
_cell.angle_beta   90.00
_cell.angle_gamma   90.00
#
_symmetry.space_group_name_H-M   'P 1'
#
loop_
_entity.id
_entity.type
_entity.pdbx_description
1 polymer ?
#
loop_
_entity_poly.entity_id
_entity_poly.type
_entity_poly.pdbx_seq_one_letter_code
_entity_poly.pdbx_strand_id
1 'polypeptide(L)'
;MARRAKGSWRPFIQALPILIVGYVSTILICAVLFATFEGKPVDVGIWWSFVTAMTIGYGDVFPVTMGGKIVAVALMHAVPLFLVPLLTAKMAAKMIVDSDAFTHAEQEEIKLALARIEAILARHPRQD
;
A
#
# COMPACT_ATOMS: atom_id res chain seq x y z
N MET A 1 32.35 -11.14 -3.30
CA MET A 1 31.09 -10.63 -3.91
C MET A 1 29.93 -11.49 -3.43
N ALA A 2 29.30 -11.13 -2.31
CA ALA A 2 28.15 -11.87 -1.78
C ALA A 2 26.91 -11.58 -2.63
N ARG A 3 26.26 -12.63 -3.13
CA ARG A 3 24.99 -12.54 -3.86
C ARG A 3 23.92 -11.97 -2.92
N ARG A 4 23.50 -10.75 -3.18
CA ARG A 4 22.40 -10.07 -2.48
C ARG A 4 21.14 -10.91 -2.58
N ALA A 5 20.65 -11.42 -1.44
CA ALA A 5 19.42 -12.19 -1.40
C ALA A 5 18.28 -11.29 -1.90
N LYS A 6 17.69 -11.64 -3.06
CA LYS A 6 16.47 -11.00 -3.55
C LYS A 6 15.41 -11.20 -2.46
N GLY A 7 15.03 -10.14 -1.75
CA GLY A 7 14.10 -10.27 -0.64
C GLY A 7 12.81 -10.97 -1.09
N SER A 8 12.12 -11.62 -0.17
CA SER A 8 10.87 -12.35 -0.47
C SER A 8 9.73 -11.46 -1.01
N TRP A 9 9.02 -11.91 -2.05
CA TRP A 9 7.80 -11.27 -2.58
C TRP A 9 6.55 -11.58 -1.75
N ARG A 10 6.67 -12.45 -0.74
CA ARG A 10 5.54 -12.89 0.09
C ARG A 10 4.73 -11.74 0.71
N PRO A 11 5.33 -10.68 1.29
CA PRO A 11 4.55 -9.59 1.89
C PRO A 11 3.68 -8.83 0.88
N PHE A 12 4.17 -8.72 -0.37
CA PHE A 12 3.41 -8.12 -1.46
C PHE A 12 2.24 -9.02 -1.87
N ILE A 13 2.50 -10.31 -2.08
CA ILE A 13 1.46 -11.29 -2.47
C ILE A 13 0.38 -11.40 -1.39
N GLN A 14 0.77 -11.38 -0.11
CA GLN A 14 -0.16 -11.43 1.03
C GLN A 14 -1.03 -10.18 1.15
N ALA A 15 -0.57 -9.04 0.63
CA ALA A 15 -1.34 -7.80 0.61
C ALA A 15 -2.40 -7.77 -0.51
N LEU A 16 -2.21 -8.55 -1.57
CA LEU A 16 -3.05 -8.50 -2.76
C LEU A 16 -4.52 -8.86 -2.49
N PRO A 17 -4.86 -9.95 -1.74
CA PRO A 17 -6.24 -10.25 -1.40
C PRO A 17 -6.93 -9.12 -0.63
N ILE A 18 -6.20 -8.47 0.29
CA ILE A 18 -6.73 -7.36 1.10
C ILE A 18 -7.08 -6.17 0.20
N LEU A 19 -6.20 -5.84 -0.76
CA LEU A 19 -6.45 -4.76 -1.73
C LEU A 19 -7.61 -5.08 -2.67
N ILE A 20 -7.72 -6.32 -3.14
CA ILE A 20 -8.84 -6.77 -3.98
C ILE A 20 -10.16 -6.69 -3.21
N VAL A 21 -10.20 -7.23 -1.99
CA VAL A 21 -11.39 -7.18 -1.14
C VAL A 21 -11.77 -5.73 -0.84
N GLY A 22 -10.80 -4.87 -0.51
CA GLY A 22 -11.03 -3.44 -0.27
C GLY A 22 -11.57 -2.70 -1.50
N TYR A 23 -11.06 -3.03 -2.69
CA TYR A 23 -11.58 -2.47 -3.94
C TYR A 23 -13.02 -2.92 -4.21
N VAL A 24 -13.28 -4.23 -4.16
CA VAL A 24 -14.63 -4.79 -4.38
C VAL A 24 -15.63 -4.27 -3.35
N SER A 25 -15.24 -4.18 -2.07
CA SER A 25 -16.11 -3.63 -1.03
C SER A 25 -16.43 -2.16 -1.29
N THR A 26 -15.45 -1.37 -1.73
CA THR A 26 -15.67 0.04 -2.09
C THR A 26 -16.66 0.17 -3.24
N ILE A 27 -16.51 -0.65 -4.29
CA ILE A 27 -17.46 -0.68 -5.41
C ILE A 27 -18.87 -1.03 -4.95
N LEU A 28 -19.04 -2.10 -4.16
CA LEU A 28 -20.36 -2.54 -3.72
C LEU A 28 -21.03 -1.54 -2.76
N ILE A 29 -20.26 -0.95 -1.83
CA ILE A 29 -20.78 0.08 -0.91
C ILE A 29 -21.21 1.31 -1.69
N CYS A 30 -20.37 1.85 -2.57
CA CYS A 30 -20.72 3.02 -3.37
C CYS A 30 -21.87 2.73 -4.33
N ALA A 31 -21.97 1.52 -4.89
CA ALA A 31 -23.06 1.12 -5.76
C ALA A 31 -24.41 1.15 -5.05
N VAL A 32 -24.49 0.56 -3.85
CA VAL A 32 -25.70 0.57 -3.03
C VAL A 32 -26.04 1.99 -2.60
N LEU A 33 -25.07 2.75 -2.08
CA LEU A 33 -25.31 4.14 -1.66
C LEU A 33 -25.81 5.00 -2.81
N PHE A 34 -25.16 4.94 -3.97
CA PHE A 34 -25.59 5.66 -5.17
C PHE A 34 -27.00 5.25 -5.60
N ALA A 35 -27.27 3.94 -5.70
CA ALA A 35 -28.59 3.42 -6.06
C ALA A 35 -29.68 3.94 -5.11
N THR A 36 -29.42 3.95 -3.80
CA THR A 36 -30.37 4.45 -2.80
C THR A 36 -30.60 5.97 -2.89
N PHE A 37 -29.55 6.78 -3.06
CA PHE A 37 -29.68 8.24 -3.14
C PHE A 37 -30.27 8.71 -4.46
N GLU A 38 -29.97 8.03 -5.57
CA GLU A 38 -30.44 8.40 -6.91
C GLU A 38 -31.75 7.71 -7.31
N GLY A 39 -32.29 6.83 -6.47
CA GLY A 39 -33.49 6.04 -6.80
C GLY A 39 -33.31 5.12 -8.01
N LYS A 40 -32.09 4.61 -8.21
CA LYS A 40 -31.73 3.76 -9.36
C LYS A 40 -31.60 2.29 -8.94
N PRO A 41 -31.78 1.34 -9.87
CA PRO A 41 -31.47 -0.06 -9.63
C PRO A 41 -30.00 -0.29 -9.21
N VAL A 42 -29.75 -1.33 -8.40
CA VAL A 42 -28.40 -1.60 -7.85
C VAL A 42 -27.39 -1.96 -8.95
N ASP A 43 -27.82 -2.67 -9.99
CA ASP A 43 -27.02 -2.98 -11.18
C ASP A 43 -26.49 -1.72 -11.88
N VAL A 44 -27.32 -0.68 -11.97
CA VAL A 44 -26.90 0.64 -12.48
C VAL A 44 -25.88 1.29 -11.54
N GLY A 45 -26.06 1.16 -10.23
CA GLY A 45 -25.10 1.63 -9.23
C GLY A 45 -23.75 0.90 -9.30
N ILE A 46 -23.75 -0.41 -9.57
CA ILE A 46 -22.54 -1.21 -9.76
C ILE A 46 -21.78 -0.74 -11.00
N TRP A 47 -22.49 -0.59 -12.12
CA TRP A 47 -21.92 -0.06 -13.36
C TRP A 47 -21.31 1.33 -13.16
N TRP A 48 -22.07 2.25 -12.58
CA TRP A 48 -21.60 3.61 -12.30
C TRP A 48 -20.37 3.63 -11.41
N SER A 49 -20.37 2.84 -10.32
CA SER A 49 -19.25 2.78 -9.38
C SER A 49 -18.00 2.23 -10.04
N PHE A 50 -18.14 1.20 -10.88
CA PHE A 50 -17.02 0.60 -11.60
C PHE A 50 -16.39 1.58 -12.61
N VAL A 51 -17.21 2.19 -13.48
CA VAL A 51 -16.77 3.15 -14.49
C VAL A 51 -16.13 4.40 -13.85
N THR A 52 -16.69 4.87 -12.73
CA THR A 52 -16.15 6.02 -11.98
C THR A 52 -14.84 5.67 -11.28
N ALA A 53 -14.76 4.50 -10.63
CA ALA A 53 -13.54 4.02 -9.97
C ALA A 53 -12.38 3.84 -10.95
N MET A 54 -12.67 3.42 -12.18
CA MET A 54 -11.70 3.29 -13.27
C MET A 54 -11.34 4.63 -13.92
N THR A 55 -11.90 5.74 -13.42
CA THR A 55 -11.71 7.10 -13.96
C THR A 55 -12.12 7.22 -15.44
N ILE A 56 -12.94 6.31 -15.95
CA ILE A 56 -13.40 6.30 -17.35
C ILE A 56 -14.49 7.36 -17.54
N GLY A 57 -15.54 7.29 -16.71
CA GLY A 57 -16.62 8.30 -16.67
C GLY A 57 -17.34 8.49 -18.01
N TYR A 58 -18.01 7.47 -18.54
CA TYR A 58 -18.77 7.57 -19.80
C TYR A 58 -19.86 8.65 -19.81
N GLY A 59 -20.37 9.04 -18.65
CA GLY A 59 -21.36 10.11 -18.50
C GLY A 59 -22.81 9.70 -18.80
N ASP A 60 -23.04 8.42 -19.09
CA ASP A 60 -24.36 7.78 -19.23
C ASP A 60 -25.14 7.75 -17.90
N VAL A 61 -24.42 7.56 -16.80
CA VAL A 61 -24.96 7.56 -15.44
C VAL A 61 -24.13 8.51 -14.58
N PHE A 62 -24.80 9.44 -13.90
CA PHE A 62 -24.15 10.40 -13.01
C PHE A 62 -25.05 10.77 -11.83
N PRO A 63 -24.47 11.21 -10.70
CA PRO A 63 -25.22 11.65 -9.53
C PRO A 63 -25.84 13.03 -9.75
N VAL A 64 -27.12 13.16 -9.44
CA VAL A 64 -27.85 14.43 -9.52
C VAL A 64 -28.14 14.96 -8.11
N THR A 65 -28.43 14.05 -7.18
CA THR A 65 -28.78 14.37 -5.80
C THR A 65 -27.55 14.79 -4.99
N MET A 66 -27.78 15.53 -3.90
CA MET A 66 -26.70 15.90 -2.98
C MET A 66 -26.02 14.66 -2.38
N GLY A 67 -26.80 13.66 -1.96
CA GLY A 67 -26.28 12.41 -1.42
C GLY A 67 -25.43 11.64 -2.43
N GLY A 68 -25.93 11.49 -3.66
CA GLY A 68 -25.17 10.85 -4.74
C GLY A 68 -23.86 11.59 -5.08
N LYS A 69 -23.86 12.93 -5.04
CA LYS A 69 -22.65 13.74 -5.25
C LYS A 69 -21.61 13.53 -4.15
N ILE A 70 -22.04 13.44 -2.89
CA ILE A 70 -21.13 13.14 -1.76
C ILE A 70 -20.49 11.75 -1.94
N VAL A 71 -21.29 10.75 -2.31
CA VAL A 71 -20.80 9.38 -2.60
C VAL A 71 -19.81 9.40 -3.77
N ALA A 72 -20.09 10.17 -4.81
CA ALA A 72 -19.21 10.31 -5.96
C ALA A 72 -17.87 10.94 -5.61
N VAL A 73 -17.86 12.03 -4.84
CA VAL A 73 -16.63 12.65 -4.36
C VAL A 73 -15.82 11.65 -3.54
N ALA A 74 -16.47 10.90 -2.62
CA ALA A 74 -15.79 9.88 -1.84
C ALA A 74 -15.16 8.80 -2.73
N LEU A 75 -15.89 8.25 -3.71
CA LEU A 75 -15.40 7.23 -4.62
C LEU A 75 -14.23 7.72 -5.49
N MET A 76 -14.35 8.94 -6.03
CA MET A 76 -13.33 9.56 -6.89
C MET A 76 -12.01 9.83 -6.17
N HIS A 77 -12.00 9.91 -4.84
CA HIS A 77 -10.78 10.02 -4.04
C HIS A 77 -10.32 8.66 -3.52
N ALA A 78 -11.25 7.81 -3.05
CA ALA A 78 -10.95 6.52 -2.42
C ALA A 78 -10.08 5.60 -3.31
N VAL A 79 -10.44 5.46 -4.59
CA VAL A 79 -9.74 4.53 -5.48
C VAL A 79 -8.41 5.12 -6.00
N PRO A 80 -8.39 6.32 -6.63
CA PRO A 80 -7.18 6.83 -7.26
C PRO A 80 -6.13 7.35 -6.27
N LEU A 81 -6.53 7.89 -5.10
CA LEU A 81 -5.59 8.47 -4.14
C LEU A 81 -5.13 7.49 -3.06
N PHE A 82 -5.93 6.47 -2.74
CA PHE A 82 -5.59 5.54 -1.66
C PHE A 82 -5.29 4.13 -2.19
N LEU A 83 -6.23 3.49 -2.88
CA LEU A 83 -6.04 2.08 -3.30
C LEU A 83 -4.92 1.90 -4.34
N VAL A 84 -4.90 2.71 -5.40
CA VAL A 84 -3.86 2.62 -6.44
C VAL A 84 -2.47 2.95 -5.89
N PRO A 85 -2.27 4.04 -5.12
CA PRO A 85 -0.94 4.37 -4.59
C PRO A 85 -0.45 3.37 -3.55
N LEU A 86 -1.32 2.76 -2.74
CA LEU A 86 -0.92 1.69 -1.80
C LEU A 86 -0.33 0.47 -2.53
N LEU A 87 -0.92 0.08 -3.67
CA LEU A 87 -0.38 -0.99 -4.50
C LEU A 87 0.98 -0.59 -5.08
N THR A 88 1.06 0.58 -5.70
CA THR A 88 2.28 1.09 -6.35
C THR A 88 3.41 1.31 -5.35
N ALA A 89 3.14 1.89 -4.18
CA ALA A 89 4.14 2.11 -3.13
C ALA A 89 4.71 0.80 -2.60
N LYS A 90 3.87 -0.23 -2.41
CA LYS A 90 4.33 -1.57 -2.02
C LYS A 90 5.23 -2.22 -3.06
N MET A 91 4.94 -2.02 -4.35
CA MET A 91 5.82 -2.48 -5.42
C MET A 91 7.14 -1.69 -5.45
N ALA A 92 7.07 -0.36 -5.37
CA ALA A 92 8.23 0.52 -5.38
C ALA A 92 9.18 0.23 -4.21
N ALA A 93 8.65 0.07 -2.99
CA ALA A 93 9.42 -0.29 -1.80
C ALA A 93 10.23 -1.58 -1.98
N LYS A 94 9.76 -2.50 -2.84
CA LYS A 94 10.48 -3.72 -3.15
C LYS A 94 11.61 -3.53 -4.17
N MET A 95 11.44 -2.57 -5.08
CA MET A 95 12.42 -2.26 -6.13
C MET A 95 13.56 -1.38 -5.59
N ILE A 96 13.33 -0.68 -4.49
CA ILE A 96 14.36 0.13 -3.83
C ILE A 96 15.47 -0.78 -3.29
N VAL A 97 16.68 -0.48 -3.72
CA VAL A 97 17.92 -1.13 -3.32
C VAL A 97 18.53 -0.29 -2.20
N ASP A 98 18.51 -0.82 -0.98
CA ASP A 98 19.25 -0.22 0.14
C ASP A 98 20.75 -0.53 0.01
N SER A 99 21.55 0.47 -0.37
CA SER A 99 23.00 0.36 -0.53
C SER A 99 23.77 0.41 0.79
N ASP A 100 23.15 0.96 1.83
CA ASP A 100 23.79 1.25 3.11
C ASP A 100 23.42 0.19 4.18
N ALA A 101 22.45 -0.67 3.86
CA ALA A 101 22.11 -1.83 4.69
C ALA A 101 23.26 -2.84 4.76
N PHE A 102 23.90 -2.91 5.93
CA PHE A 102 24.83 -3.99 6.27
C PHE A 102 24.15 -5.35 6.11
N THR A 103 24.87 -6.28 5.48
CA THR A 103 24.49 -7.69 5.46
C THR A 103 24.60 -8.27 6.87
N HIS A 104 23.87 -9.36 7.14
CA HIS A 104 24.01 -10.07 8.42
C HIS A 104 25.46 -10.47 8.74
N ALA A 105 26.25 -10.82 7.71
CA ALA A 105 27.66 -11.18 7.90
C ALA A 105 28.49 -9.98 8.33
N GLU A 106 28.35 -8.83 7.65
CA GLU A 106 29.00 -7.57 8.03
C GLU A 106 28.54 -7.12 9.42
N GLN A 107 27.26 -7.31 9.74
CA GLN A 107 26.70 -6.95 11.04
C GLN A 107 27.27 -7.81 12.18
N GLU A 108 27.45 -9.12 11.96
CA GLU A 108 28.13 -10.00 12.92
C GLU A 108 29.63 -9.66 13.03
N GLU A 109 30.30 -9.33 11.93
CA GLU A 109 31.71 -8.89 11.95
C GLU A 109 31.89 -7.61 12.78
N ILE A 110 31.00 -6.62 12.59
CA ILE A 110 30.99 -5.38 13.37
C ILE A 110 30.76 -5.67 14.87
N LYS A 111 29.80 -6.54 15.22
CA LYS A 111 29.56 -6.92 16.63
C LYS A 111 30.77 -7.59 17.26
N LEU A 112 31.42 -8.49 16.55
CA LEU A 112 32.63 -9.17 17.02
C LEU A 112 33.79 -8.18 17.21
N ALA A 113 33.96 -7.25 16.26
CA ALA A 113 34.95 -6.18 16.37
C ALA A 113 34.67 -5.29 17.60
N LEU A 114 33.42 -4.95 17.86
CA LEU A 114 33.01 -4.15 19.02
C LEU A 114 33.30 -4.88 20.33
N ALA A 115 32.89 -6.15 20.45
CA ALA A 115 33.18 -6.98 21.61
C ALA A 115 34.69 -7.11 21.89
N ARG A 116 35.49 -7.19 20.82
CA ARG A 116 36.96 -7.20 20.93
C ARG A 116 37.50 -5.87 21.46
N ILE A 117 37.02 -4.74 20.96
CA ILE A 117 37.43 -3.40 21.42
C ILE A 117 37.05 -3.21 22.88
N GLU A 118 35.83 -3.57 23.28
CA GLU A 118 35.37 -3.52 24.66
C GLU A 118 36.27 -4.35 25.59
N ALA A 119 36.64 -5.56 25.18
CA ALA A 119 37.54 -6.42 25.96
C ALA A 119 38.97 -5.88 26.08
N ILE A 120 39.42 -5.05 25.13
CA ILE A 120 40.72 -4.36 25.20
C ILE A 120 40.62 -3.16 26.13
N LEU A 121 39.57 -2.35 26.00
CA LEU A 121 39.33 -1.19 26.85
C LEU A 121 39.11 -1.60 28.32
N ALA A 122 38.41 -2.70 28.59
CA ALA A 122 38.25 -3.22 29.95
C ALA A 122 39.57 -3.63 30.60
N ARG A 123 40.58 -4.03 29.80
CA ARG A 123 41.93 -4.37 30.28
C ARG A 123 42.85 -3.15 30.44
N HIS A 124 42.49 -2.04 29.82
CA HIS A 124 43.17 -0.75 29.96
C HIS A 124 42.16 0.31 30.41
N PRO A 125 41.69 0.25 31.68
CA PRO A 125 40.87 1.32 32.22
C PRO A 125 41.61 2.63 32.04
N ARG A 126 40.90 3.68 31.58
CA ARG A 126 41.49 5.01 31.44
C ARG A 126 42.18 5.35 32.77
N GLN A 127 43.44 5.75 32.67
CA GLN A 127 44.18 6.36 33.76
C GLN A 127 43.83 7.84 33.75
N ASP A 128 42.61 8.17 34.16
CA ASP A 128 42.21 9.52 34.54
C ASP A 128 42.24 9.68 36.06
#